data_AF-A0A3R9KPT0-F1
#
_entry.id   AF-A0A3R9KPT0-F1
#
_cell.length_a   1.000
_cell.length_b   1.000
_cell.length_c   1.000
_cell.angle_alpha   90.00
_cell.angle_beta   90.00
_cell.angle_gamma   90.00
#
_symmetry.space_group_name_H-M   'P 1'
#
loop_
_entity.id
_entity.type
_entity.pdbx_description
1 polymer ?
#
loop_
_entity_poly.entity_id
_entity_poly.type
_entity_poly.pdbx_seq_one_letter_code
_entity_poly.pdbx_strand_id
1 'polypeptide(L)'
;MGAVDDLVTWLRAQIDEDEREQAYLVGRVGRALADADLETYPGAYEARKEYYDGLAETALKAAGSDPARVLPEVEAKRKIIEAYERVSGEQRVDERALMTALKAGALRDIPQRQEAHRDTLGRRRGLELAVRLLALPYADRPGYLEAWRP
;
A
#
# COMPACT_ATOMS: atom_id res chain seq x y z
N MET A 1 14.80 -6.54 11.86
CA MET A 1 13.56 -6.39 11.07
C MET A 1 13.40 -7.68 10.28
N GLY A 2 12.20 -8.26 10.20
CA GLY A 2 12.01 -9.50 9.44
C GLY A 2 11.95 -9.21 7.93
N ALA A 3 12.24 -10.20 7.08
CA ALA A 3 12.22 -10.02 5.62
C ALA A 3 10.91 -9.42 5.08
N VAL A 4 9.78 -9.70 5.73
CA VAL A 4 8.45 -9.17 5.37
C VAL A 4 8.25 -7.74 5.88
N ASP A 5 8.85 -7.38 7.01
CA ASP A 5 8.82 -6.00 7.51
C ASP A 5 9.62 -5.07 6.58
N ASP A 6 10.73 -5.58 6.02
CA ASP A 6 11.50 -4.89 4.98
C ASP A 6 10.67 -4.74 3.69
N LEU A 7 9.98 -5.82 3.27
CA LEU A 7 9.05 -5.79 2.13
C LEU A 7 7.93 -4.76 2.33
N VAL A 8 7.31 -4.71 3.51
CA VAL A 8 6.26 -3.73 3.82
C VAL A 8 6.77 -2.30 3.69
N THR A 9 7.97 -2.04 4.21
CA THR A 9 8.59 -0.72 4.14
C THR A 9 8.84 -0.31 2.69
N TRP A 10 9.39 -1.23 1.89
CA TRP A 10 9.64 -0.99 0.47
C TRP A 10 8.34 -0.83 -0.33
N LEU A 11 7.34 -1.70 -0.12
CA LEU A 11 6.07 -1.68 -0.85
C LEU A 11 5.27 -0.39 -0.61
N ARG A 12 5.34 0.17 0.60
CA ARG A 12 4.76 1.50 0.88
C ARG A 12 5.35 2.59 -0.01
N ALA A 13 6.68 2.63 -0.13
CA ALA A 13 7.33 3.62 -0.98
C ALA A 13 6.90 3.49 -2.44
N GLN A 14 6.68 2.26 -2.92
CA GLN A 14 6.19 2.00 -4.28
C GLN A 14 4.74 2.45 -4.48
N ILE A 15 3.87 2.20 -3.50
CA ILE A 15 2.47 2.66 -3.53
C ILE A 15 2.41 4.20 -3.53
N ASP A 16 3.24 4.85 -2.72
CA ASP A 16 3.33 6.32 -2.68
C ASP A 16 3.92 6.90 -3.98
N GLU A 17 4.82 6.17 -4.64
CA GLU A 17 5.35 6.53 -5.95
C GLU A 17 4.27 6.42 -7.04
N ASP A 18 3.50 5.34 -7.07
CA ASP A 18 2.40 5.18 -8.03
C ASP A 18 1.36 6.29 -7.89
N GLU A 19 0.97 6.63 -6.66
CA GLU A 19 0.03 7.73 -6.40
C GLU A 19 0.57 9.07 -6.92
N ARG A 20 1.85 9.36 -6.66
CA ARG A 20 2.50 10.59 -7.15
C ARG A 20 2.62 10.63 -8.67
N GLU A 21 2.97 9.51 -9.30
CA GLU A 21 3.08 9.42 -10.76
C GLU A 21 1.74 9.68 -11.43
N GLN A 22 0.65 9.11 -10.90
CA GLN A 22 -0.69 9.36 -11.42
C GLN A 22 -1.13 10.81 -11.25
N ALA A 23 -0.92 11.40 -10.07
CA ALA A 23 -1.20 12.82 -9.84
C ALA A 23 -0.39 13.72 -10.78
N TYR A 24 0.88 13.37 -11.04
CA TYR A 24 1.73 14.08 -11.99
C TYR A 24 1.20 13.97 -13.44
N LEU A 25 0.78 12.79 -13.88
CA LEU A 25 0.21 12.58 -15.22
C LEU A 25 -1.06 13.40 -15.42
N VAL A 26 -1.98 13.39 -14.45
CA VAL A 26 -3.20 14.20 -14.49
C VAL A 26 -2.85 15.69 -14.65
N GLY A 27 -1.96 16.22 -13.80
CA GLY A 27 -1.56 17.63 -13.88
C GLY A 27 -0.81 17.99 -15.16
N ARG A 28 -0.01 17.08 -15.71
CA ARG A 28 0.71 17.29 -16.98
C ARG A 28 -0.25 17.34 -18.16
N VAL A 29 -1.21 16.41 -18.24
CA VAL A 29 -2.24 16.41 -19.27
C VAL A 29 -3.15 17.63 -19.12
N GLY A 30 -3.52 17.99 -17.89
CA GLY A 30 -4.32 19.19 -17.61
C GLY A 30 -3.64 20.46 -18.11
N ARG A 31 -2.33 20.62 -17.86
CA ARG A 31 -1.53 21.72 -18.43
C ARG A 31 -1.50 21.69 -19.95
N ALA A 32 -1.25 20.54 -20.57
CA ALA A 32 -1.23 20.43 -22.02
C ALA A 32 -2.59 20.80 -22.66
N LEU A 33 -3.71 20.45 -22.01
CA LEU A 33 -5.05 20.83 -22.46
C LEU A 33 -5.28 22.34 -22.31
N ALA A 34 -4.85 22.94 -21.20
CA ALA A 34 -4.91 24.38 -21.00
C ALA A 34 -4.01 25.14 -21.99
N ASP A 35 -2.84 24.57 -22.31
CA ASP A 35 -1.91 25.13 -23.29
C ASP A 35 -2.47 25.04 -24.71
N ALA A 36 -3.22 24.00 -25.04
CA ALA A 36 -3.95 23.91 -26.31
C ALA A 36 -5.11 24.93 -26.40
N ASP A 37 -5.60 25.42 -25.27
CA ASP A 37 -6.64 26.46 -25.15
C ASP A 37 -6.03 27.89 -25.20
N LEU A 38 -4.69 28.02 -25.34
CA LEU A 38 -3.93 29.29 -25.27
C LEU A 38 -4.15 30.28 -26.41
N GLU A 39 -4.87 29.94 -27.48
CA GLU A 39 -5.29 30.99 -28.43
C GLU A 39 -6.22 32.04 -27.76
N THR A 40 -6.76 31.75 -26.56
CA THR A 40 -7.77 32.60 -25.91
C THR A 40 -7.33 33.22 -24.56
N TYR A 41 -6.55 32.55 -23.69
CA TYR A 41 -6.23 33.08 -22.34
C TYR A 41 -4.86 32.61 -21.76
N PRO A 42 -3.86 33.50 -21.63
CA PRO A 42 -2.64 33.22 -20.87
C PRO A 42 -2.96 32.93 -19.40
N GLY A 43 -2.40 31.85 -18.84
CA GLY A 43 -2.61 31.45 -17.44
C GLY A 43 -3.92 30.71 -17.16
N ALA A 44 -4.62 30.24 -18.21
CA ALA A 44 -5.89 29.54 -18.10
C ALA A 44 -5.84 28.30 -17.18
N TYR A 45 -4.72 27.57 -17.15
CA TYR A 45 -4.59 26.38 -16.29
C TYR A 45 -4.82 26.74 -14.82
N GLU A 46 -4.16 27.79 -14.31
CA GLU A 46 -4.28 28.11 -12.88
C GLU A 46 -5.63 28.74 -12.54
N ALA A 47 -6.25 29.44 -13.49
CA ALA A 47 -7.59 29.99 -13.32
C ALA A 47 -8.70 28.90 -13.35
N ARG A 48 -8.45 27.76 -14.00
CA ARG A 48 -9.45 26.70 -14.23
C ARG A 48 -8.87 25.30 -13.98
N LYS A 49 -7.97 25.17 -13.00
CA LYS A 49 -7.21 23.94 -12.75
C LYS A 49 -8.11 22.72 -12.60
N GLU A 50 -9.15 22.82 -11.77
CA GLU A 50 -10.12 21.74 -11.53
C GLU A 50 -10.82 21.29 -12.83
N TYR A 51 -11.12 22.21 -13.74
CA TYR A 51 -11.73 21.90 -15.02
C TYR A 51 -10.78 21.11 -15.93
N TYR A 52 -9.53 21.56 -16.06
CA TYR A 52 -8.55 20.88 -16.90
C TYR A 52 -8.07 19.55 -16.31
N ASP A 53 -7.98 19.44 -14.99
CA ASP A 53 -7.68 18.17 -14.32
C ASP A 53 -8.81 17.15 -14.56
N GLY A 54 -10.08 17.57 -14.48
CA GLY A 54 -11.21 16.68 -14.82
C GLY A 54 -11.24 16.24 -16.30
N LEU A 55 -10.84 17.11 -17.23
CA LEU A 55 -10.65 16.75 -18.63
C LEU A 55 -9.46 15.78 -18.81
N ALA A 56 -8.36 16.01 -18.09
CA ALA A 56 -7.19 15.16 -18.12
C ALA A 56 -7.51 13.75 -17.62
N GLU A 57 -8.26 13.62 -16.52
CA GLU A 57 -8.74 12.33 -16.02
C GLU A 57 -9.58 11.60 -17.08
N THR A 58 -10.47 12.32 -17.78
CA THR A 58 -11.29 11.74 -18.85
C THR A 58 -10.43 11.28 -20.04
N ALA A 59 -9.43 12.07 -20.43
CA ALA A 59 -8.52 11.74 -21.52
C ALA A 59 -7.63 10.53 -21.19
N LEU A 60 -7.10 10.48 -19.97
CA LEU A 60 -6.33 9.33 -19.48
C LEU A 60 -7.19 8.06 -19.46
N LYS A 61 -8.45 8.17 -19.03
CA LYS A 61 -9.43 7.07 -19.07
C LYS A 61 -9.68 6.54 -20.46
N ALA A 62 -9.85 7.42 -21.43
CA ALA A 62 -9.98 7.03 -22.84
C ALA A 62 -8.70 6.35 -23.37
N ALA A 63 -7.52 6.73 -22.85
CA ALA A 63 -6.23 6.12 -23.17
C ALA A 63 -5.93 4.82 -22.38
N GLY A 64 -6.86 4.35 -21.54
CA GLY A 64 -6.74 3.10 -20.79
C GLY A 64 -6.08 3.22 -19.40
N SER A 65 -5.67 4.42 -18.98
CA SER A 65 -5.30 4.71 -17.60
C SER A 65 -6.56 5.15 -16.85
N ASP A 66 -6.92 4.54 -15.72
CA ASP A 66 -8.10 4.99 -14.94
C ASP A 66 -7.63 5.66 -13.63
N PRO A 67 -7.25 6.95 -13.63
CA PRO A 67 -6.78 7.65 -12.43
C PRO A 67 -7.76 7.55 -11.26
N ALA A 68 -9.07 7.58 -11.55
CA ALA A 68 -10.12 7.46 -10.54
C ALA A 68 -10.16 6.07 -9.89
N ARG A 69 -9.64 5.04 -10.56
CA ARG A 69 -9.47 3.69 -9.99
C ARG A 69 -8.18 3.56 -9.17
N VAL A 70 -7.14 4.32 -9.50
CA VAL A 70 -5.83 4.21 -8.82
C VAL A 70 -5.92 4.59 -7.34
N LEU A 71 -6.62 5.67 -6.98
CA LEU A 71 -6.74 6.07 -5.57
C LEU A 71 -7.46 5.01 -4.70
N PRO A 72 -8.63 4.46 -5.10
CA PRO A 72 -9.22 3.31 -4.41
C PRO A 72 -8.31 2.08 -4.31
N GLU A 73 -7.52 1.78 -5.34
CA GLU A 73 -6.58 0.65 -5.31
C GLU A 73 -5.41 0.89 -4.36
N VAL A 74 -4.82 2.09 -4.38
CA VAL A 74 -3.78 2.54 -3.44
C VAL A 74 -4.29 2.41 -2.00
N GLU A 75 -5.49 2.91 -1.74
CA GLU A 75 -6.12 2.83 -0.43
C GLU A 75 -6.39 1.37 0.01
N ALA A 76 -6.87 0.52 -0.91
CA ALA A 76 -7.05 -0.90 -0.63
C ALA A 76 -5.72 -1.60 -0.29
N LYS A 77 -4.63 -1.30 -1.02
CA LYS A 77 -3.29 -1.82 -0.74
C LYS A 77 -2.76 -1.35 0.61
N ARG A 78 -2.95 -0.07 0.95
CA ARG A 78 -2.58 0.50 2.26
C ARG A 78 -3.30 -0.21 3.41
N LYS A 79 -4.61 -0.47 3.27
CA LYS A 79 -5.39 -1.21 4.28
C LYS A 79 -4.89 -2.63 4.51
N ILE A 80 -4.43 -3.33 3.47
CA ILE A 80 -3.85 -4.67 3.62
C ILE A 80 -2.53 -4.60 4.40
N ILE A 81 -1.68 -3.61 4.10
CA ILE A 81 -0.43 -3.38 4.82
C ILE A 81 -0.70 -3.04 6.29
N GLU A 82 -1.62 -2.13 6.57
CA GLU A 82 -2.03 -1.78 7.94
C GLU A 82 -2.56 -2.98 8.72
N ALA A 83 -3.36 -3.83 8.07
CA ALA A 83 -3.84 -5.06 8.67
C ALA A 83 -2.68 -6.01 9.02
N TYR A 84 -1.70 -6.17 8.13
CA TYR A 84 -0.50 -6.97 8.41
C TYR A 84 0.27 -6.43 9.62
N GLU A 85 0.51 -5.12 9.68
CA GLU A 85 1.28 -4.52 10.76
C GLU A 85 0.60 -4.63 12.11
N ARG A 86 -0.71 -4.38 12.15
CA ARG A 86 -1.51 -4.53 13.35
C ARG A 86 -1.42 -5.95 13.88
N VAL A 87 -1.66 -6.95 13.03
CA VAL A 87 -1.60 -8.36 13.43
C VAL A 87 -0.17 -8.79 13.80
N SER A 88 0.85 -8.25 13.14
CA SER A 88 2.25 -8.49 13.50
C SER A 88 2.60 -7.89 14.87
N GLY A 89 2.01 -6.73 15.22
CA GLY A 89 2.08 -6.15 16.55
C GLY A 89 1.42 -7.04 17.60
N GLU A 90 0.18 -7.47 17.35
CA GLU A 90 -0.58 -8.40 18.20
C GLU A 90 0.21 -9.70 18.45
N GLN A 91 0.76 -10.31 17.39
CA GLN A 91 1.54 -11.54 17.49
C GLN A 91 2.76 -11.42 18.40
N ARG A 92 3.49 -10.29 18.32
CA ARG A 92 4.66 -10.03 19.19
C ARG A 92 4.26 -9.89 20.66
N VAL A 93 3.10 -9.28 20.93
CA VAL A 93 2.54 -9.16 22.29
C VAL A 93 2.16 -10.53 22.84
N ASP A 94 1.42 -11.33 22.07
CA ASP A 94 1.00 -12.67 22.46
C ASP A 94 2.18 -13.62 22.68
N GLU A 95 3.18 -13.57 21.79
CA GLU A 95 4.41 -14.34 21.92
C GLU A 95 5.16 -13.99 23.21
N ARG A 96 5.33 -12.68 23.47
CA ARG A 96 5.98 -12.22 24.71
C ARG A 96 5.21 -12.66 25.95
N ALA A 97 3.89 -12.58 25.91
CA ALA A 97 3.02 -12.99 27.00
C ALA A 97 3.11 -14.50 27.26
N LEU A 98 3.10 -15.32 26.20
CA LEU A 98 3.30 -16.77 26.28
C LEU A 98 4.68 -17.12 26.85
N MET A 99 5.75 -16.50 26.34
CA MET A 99 7.12 -16.73 26.82
C MET A 99 7.29 -16.33 28.29
N THR A 100 6.61 -15.27 28.73
CA THR A 100 6.61 -14.83 30.13
C THR A 100 5.92 -15.86 31.03
N ALA A 101 4.75 -16.37 30.63
CA ALA A 101 4.03 -17.39 31.40
C ALA A 101 4.82 -18.71 31.49
N LEU A 102 5.47 -19.12 30.40
CA LEU A 102 6.34 -20.29 30.36
C LEU A 102 7.49 -20.17 31.36
N LYS A 103 8.19 -19.02 31.37
CA LYS A 103 9.29 -18.75 32.31
C LYS A 103 8.83 -18.70 33.75
N ALA A 104 7.63 -18.18 34.00
CA ALA A 104 7.06 -18.09 35.35
C ALA A 104 6.48 -19.42 35.87
N GLY A 105 6.46 -20.48 35.05
CA GLY A 105 5.82 -21.75 35.42
C GLY A 105 4.31 -21.62 35.65
N ALA A 106 3.67 -20.61 35.05
CA ALA A 106 2.24 -20.33 35.21
C ALA A 106 1.39 -21.29 34.37
N LEU A 107 1.48 -22.59 34.66
CA LEU A 107 0.93 -23.69 33.86
C LEU A 107 -0.57 -23.54 33.57
N ARG A 108 -1.32 -22.92 34.49
CA ARG A 108 -2.76 -22.69 34.38
C ARG A 108 -3.16 -21.82 33.17
N ASP A 109 -2.32 -20.84 32.83
CA ASP A 109 -2.63 -19.85 31.78
C ASP A 109 -2.04 -20.23 30.41
N ILE A 110 -1.19 -21.26 30.35
CA ILE A 110 -0.50 -21.65 29.13
C ILE A 110 -1.46 -22.02 27.99
N PRO A 111 -2.53 -22.82 28.20
CA PRO A 111 -3.41 -23.22 27.11
C PRO A 111 -4.06 -22.03 26.40
N GLN A 112 -4.62 -21.08 27.17
CA GLN A 112 -5.27 -19.89 26.61
C GLN A 112 -4.26 -18.99 25.87
N ARG A 113 -3.05 -18.84 26.40
CA ARG A 113 -1.99 -18.04 25.75
C ARG A 113 -1.45 -18.71 24.49
N GLN A 114 -1.38 -20.04 24.47
CA GLN A 114 -1.01 -20.80 23.26
C GLN A 114 -2.06 -20.65 22.17
N GLU A 115 -3.34 -20.68 22.52
CA GLU A 115 -4.44 -20.49 21.59
C GLU A 115 -4.42 -19.08 20.98
N ALA A 116 -4.30 -18.03 21.80
CA ALA A 116 -4.17 -16.65 21.33
C ALA A 116 -2.96 -16.48 20.38
N HIS A 117 -1.79 -17.00 20.77
CA HIS A 117 -0.60 -16.96 19.95
C HIS A 117 -0.76 -17.71 18.61
N ARG A 118 -1.46 -18.85 18.59
CA ARG A 118 -1.72 -19.61 17.35
C ARG A 118 -2.67 -18.84 16.42
N ASP A 119 -3.72 -18.23 16.96
CA ASP A 119 -4.65 -17.41 16.17
C ASP A 119 -3.95 -16.22 15.52
N THR A 120 -3.20 -15.43 16.30
CA THR A 120 -2.45 -14.29 15.76
C THR A 120 -1.39 -14.72 14.74
N LEU A 121 -0.70 -15.83 14.98
CA LEU A 121 0.26 -16.39 14.02
C LEU A 121 -0.40 -16.80 12.70
N GLY A 122 -1.58 -17.44 12.76
CA GLY A 122 -2.35 -17.83 11.58
C GLY A 122 -2.76 -16.62 10.73
N ARG A 123 -3.35 -15.61 11.38
CA ARG A 123 -3.72 -14.34 10.72
C ARG A 123 -2.51 -13.64 10.11
N ARG A 124 -1.38 -13.59 10.84
CA ARG A 124 -0.13 -12.96 10.36
C ARG A 124 0.38 -13.64 9.09
N ARG A 125 0.39 -14.98 9.04
CA ARG A 125 0.83 -15.74 7.87
C ARG A 125 -0.05 -15.51 6.64
N GLY A 126 -1.36 -15.47 6.81
CA GLY A 126 -2.29 -15.17 5.71
C GLY A 126 -2.06 -13.78 5.13
N LEU A 127 -1.87 -12.77 5.99
CA LEU A 127 -1.58 -11.41 5.56
C LEU A 127 -0.17 -11.25 4.97
N GLU A 128 0.82 -11.96 5.49
CA GLU A 128 2.17 -12.03 4.91
C GLU A 128 2.11 -12.50 3.45
N LEU A 129 1.35 -13.56 3.15
CA LEU A 129 1.16 -14.03 1.78
C LEU A 129 0.46 -12.97 0.91
N ALA A 130 -0.57 -12.31 1.43
CA ALA A 130 -1.27 -11.24 0.72
C ALA A 130 -0.32 -10.07 0.37
N VAL A 131 0.55 -9.66 1.30
CA VAL A 131 1.56 -8.62 1.08
C VAL A 131 2.56 -9.04 -0.01
N ARG A 132 3.04 -10.29 0.00
CA ARG A 132 3.95 -10.79 -1.05
C ARG A 132 3.28 -10.79 -2.42
N LEU A 133 2.02 -11.21 -2.50
CA LEU A 133 1.24 -11.19 -3.74
C LEU A 133 1.00 -9.77 -4.26
N LEU A 134 0.71 -8.81 -3.35
CA LEU A 134 0.59 -7.39 -3.68
C LEU A 134 1.87 -6.79 -4.26
N ALA A 135 3.04 -7.34 -3.89
CA ALA A 135 4.31 -6.87 -4.38
C ALA A 135 4.69 -7.41 -5.78
N LEU A 136 3.99 -8.44 -6.30
CA LEU A 136 4.31 -9.05 -7.59
C LEU A 136 4.30 -8.09 -8.78
N PRO A 137 3.36 -7.14 -8.92
CA PRO A 137 3.39 -6.15 -10.01
C PRO A 137 4.61 -5.23 -9.97
N TYR A 138 5.33 -5.20 -8.83
CA TYR A 138 6.50 -4.37 -8.61
C TYR A 138 7.81 -5.17 -8.70
N ALA A 139 7.77 -6.46 -9.04
CA ALA A 139 8.94 -7.35 -8.99
C ALA A 139 10.10 -6.89 -9.88
N ASP A 140 9.81 -6.18 -10.97
CA ASP A 140 10.83 -5.63 -11.88
C ASP A 140 11.41 -4.28 -11.41
N ARG A 141 10.93 -3.72 -10.29
CA ARG A 141 11.40 -2.44 -9.79
C ARG A 141 12.69 -2.57 -8.96
N PRO A 142 13.60 -1.57 -9.03
CA PRO A 142 14.82 -1.56 -8.22
C PRO A 142 14.55 -1.74 -6.74
N GLY A 143 15.36 -2.57 -6.08
CA GLY A 143 15.26 -2.84 -4.66
C GLY A 143 14.28 -3.96 -4.29
N TYR A 144 13.53 -4.52 -5.26
CA TYR A 144 12.81 -5.77 -5.04
C TYR A 144 13.80 -6.92 -4.77
N LEU A 145 13.53 -7.74 -3.75
CA LEU A 145 14.35 -8.89 -3.40
C LEU A 145 13.65 -10.20 -3.77
N GLU A 146 14.36 -11.15 -4.38
CA GLU A 146 13.81 -12.49 -4.70
C GLU A 146 13.28 -13.23 -3.47
N ALA A 147 13.84 -12.99 -2.29
CA ALA A 147 13.36 -13.56 -1.04
C ALA A 147 11.93 -13.12 -0.66
N TRP A 148 11.42 -12.04 -1.26
CA TRP A 148 10.06 -11.54 -1.07
C TRP A 148 9.03 -12.21 -1.96
N ARG A 149 9.46 -12.98 -2.95
CA ARG A 149 8.57 -13.75 -3.82
C ARG A 149 7.79 -14.78 -2.96
N PRO A 150 6.48 -14.99 -3.22
CA PRO A 150 5.67 -15.99 -2.52
C PRO A 150 6.21 -17.41 -2.60
#